data_AF-A0AAV9W4J4-F1
#
_entry.id   AF-A0AAV9W4J4-F1
#
_cell.length_a   1.000
_cell.length_b   1.000
_cell.length_c   1.000
_cell.angle_alpha   90.00
_cell.angle_beta   90.00
_cell.angle_gamma   90.00
#
_symmetry.space_group_name_H-M   'P 1'
#
loop_
_entity.id
_entity.type
_entity.pdbx_description
1 polymer ?
#
loop_
_entity_poly.entity_id
_entity_poly.type
_entity_poly.pdbx_seq_one_letter_code
_entity_poly.pdbx_strand_id
1 'polypeptide(L)'
;MMCVTSEASFVAVNSWLQELKKNLRNNIIIHIVGTKTDLVDEDPSKLEVPFDRCLAYAGEHLSDDDESWVGMDCCHEISAREDSGVDELFQVIARKLIERRADIERQRLYGIEGSEYDEATRSDGSIQLNAGPTECKGGACAC
;
A
#
# COMPACT_ATOMS: atom_id res chain seq x y z
N MET A 1 -10.97 17.57 2.44
CA MET A 1 -10.16 18.15 3.54
C MET A 1 -11.03 18.17 4.78
N MET A 2 -10.56 17.56 5.85
CA MET A 2 -11.29 17.41 7.11
C MET A 2 -10.86 18.50 8.09
N CYS A 3 -11.75 18.89 9.00
CA CYS A 3 -11.49 19.78 10.12
C CYS A 3 -11.60 18.98 11.42
N VAL A 4 -10.59 19.01 12.28
CA VAL A 4 -10.58 18.23 13.55
C VAL A 4 -11.68 18.67 14.53
N THR A 5 -12.15 19.92 14.38
CA THR A 5 -13.25 20.50 15.15
C THR A 5 -14.63 20.36 14.50
N SER A 6 -14.80 19.46 13.53
CA SER A 6 -16.09 19.27 12.86
C SER A 6 -16.31 17.82 12.43
N GLU A 7 -17.16 17.13 13.18
CA GLU A 7 -17.62 15.78 12.89
C GLU A 7 -18.26 15.68 11.50
N ALA A 8 -19.08 16.66 11.14
CA ALA A 8 -19.75 16.71 9.84
C ALA A 8 -18.74 16.72 8.69
N SER A 9 -17.60 17.40 8.85
CA SER A 9 -16.53 17.43 7.85
C SER A 9 -15.85 16.08 7.69
N PHE A 10 -15.73 15.31 8.78
CA PHE A 10 -15.18 13.95 8.76
C PHE A 10 -16.13 12.97 8.08
N VAL A 11 -17.43 13.01 8.42
CA VAL A 11 -18.45 12.18 7.76
C VAL A 11 -18.48 12.43 6.25
N ALA A 12 -18.31 13.68 5.82
CA ALA A 12 -18.25 14.03 4.41
C ALA A 12 -17.07 13.37 3.67
N VAL A 13 -15.92 13.15 4.33
CA VAL A 13 -14.74 12.50 3.73
C VAL A 13 -15.10 11.14 3.14
N ASN A 14 -16.00 10.39 3.78
CA ASN A 14 -16.41 9.09 3.26
C ASN A 14 -17.14 9.18 1.92
N SER A 15 -18.05 10.14 1.77
CA SER A 15 -18.71 10.37 0.49
C SER A 15 -17.71 10.74 -0.60
N TRP A 16 -16.76 11.64 -0.29
CA TRP A 16 -15.69 12.03 -1.21
C TRP A 16 -14.80 10.84 -1.59
N LEU A 17 -14.43 10.00 -0.63
CA LEU A 17 -13.59 8.83 -0.87
C LEU A 17 -14.28 7.85 -1.81
N GLN A 18 -15.55 7.54 -1.57
CA GLN A 18 -16.33 6.65 -2.44
C GLN A 18 -16.48 7.21 -3.85
N GLU A 19 -16.69 8.52 -3.97
CA GLU A 19 -16.77 9.19 -5.27
C GLU A 19 -15.45 9.13 -6.03
N LEU A 20 -14.32 9.34 -5.35
CA LEU A 20 -12.97 9.23 -5.94
C LEU A 20 -12.70 7.80 -6.39
N LYS A 21 -12.97 6.80 -5.55
CA LYS A 21 -12.80 5.38 -5.90
C LYS A 21 -13.66 4.96 -7.10
N LYS A 22 -14.84 5.54 -7.26
CA LYS A 22 -15.75 5.24 -8.39
C LYS A 22 -15.28 5.84 -9.71
N ASN A 23 -14.69 7.04 -9.67
CA ASN A 23 -14.36 7.81 -10.88
C ASN A 23 -12.89 7.68 -11.31
N LEU A 24 -11.99 7.32 -10.39
CA LEU A 24 -10.57 7.24 -10.66
C LEU A 24 -10.13 5.77 -10.83
N ARG A 25 -9.16 5.55 -11.71
CA ARG A 25 -8.54 4.24 -11.89
C ARG A 25 -7.64 3.94 -10.70
N ASN A 26 -7.44 2.66 -10.41
CA ASN A 26 -6.41 2.15 -9.52
C ASN A 26 -5.08 2.83 -9.91
N ASN A 27 -4.26 3.28 -8.94
CA ASN A 27 -3.07 4.16 -9.06
C ASN A 27 -3.27 5.62 -8.60
N ILE A 28 -4.10 5.85 -7.59
CA ILE A 28 -4.14 7.15 -6.89
C ILE A 28 -3.60 6.99 -5.47
N ILE A 29 -2.93 8.01 -4.97
CA ILE A 29 -2.48 8.07 -3.57
C ILE A 29 -3.46 8.98 -2.85
N ILE A 30 -4.14 8.45 -1.84
CA ILE A 30 -5.10 9.19 -1.03
C ILE A 30 -4.45 9.43 0.34
N HIS A 31 -4.48 10.69 0.79
CA HIS A 31 -3.96 11.10 2.08
C HIS A 31 -5.02 11.91 2.82
N ILE A 32 -5.34 11.52 4.04
CA ILE A 32 -6.31 12.22 4.89
C ILE A 32 -5.57 13.31 5.67
N VAL A 33 -6.09 14.53 5.61
CA VAL A 33 -5.51 15.67 6.33
C VAL A 33 -6.57 16.24 7.25
N GLY A 34 -6.31 16.15 8.56
CA GLY A 34 -7.02 16.87 9.61
C GLY A 34 -6.43 18.26 9.74
N THR A 35 -7.26 19.29 9.62
CA THR A 35 -6.80 20.68 9.59
C THR A 35 -7.35 21.48 10.77
N LYS A 36 -6.69 22.61 11.06
CA LYS A 36 -7.03 23.53 12.16
C LYS A 36 -6.73 22.96 13.54
N THR A 37 -5.62 22.24 13.69
CA THR A 37 -5.16 21.73 14.99
C THR A 37 -4.93 22.86 16.00
N ASP A 38 -4.61 24.07 15.53
CA ASP A 38 -4.45 25.26 16.36
C ASP A 38 -5.68 25.57 17.23
N LEU A 39 -6.89 25.26 16.76
CA LEU A 39 -8.10 25.48 17.55
C LEU A 39 -8.23 24.49 18.72
N VAL A 40 -7.65 23.30 18.58
CA VAL A 40 -7.63 22.24 19.59
C VAL A 40 -6.46 22.47 20.56
N ASP A 41 -5.34 22.98 20.05
CA ASP A 41 -4.20 23.41 20.88
C ASP A 41 -4.60 24.56 21.81
N GLU A 42 -5.39 25.51 21.30
CA GLU A 42 -5.97 26.60 22.11
C GLU A 42 -7.06 26.09 23.07
N ASP A 43 -7.94 25.19 22.61
CA ASP A 43 -9.05 24.65 23.40
C ASP A 43 -9.32 23.16 23.06
N PRO A 44 -8.82 22.24 23.88
CA PRO A 44 -8.99 20.80 23.64
C PRO A 44 -10.45 20.33 23.61
N SER A 45 -11.39 21.10 24.18
CA SER A 45 -12.81 20.74 24.19
C SER A 45 -13.48 20.85 22.81
N LYS A 46 -12.84 21.55 21.87
CA LYS A 46 -13.32 21.67 20.48
C LYS A 46 -12.93 20.49 19.61
N LEU A 47 -12.14 19.54 20.13
CA LEU A 47 -11.79 18.33 19.41
C LEU A 47 -13.02 17.43 19.27
N GLU A 48 -13.57 17.38 18.08
CA GLU A 48 -14.70 16.49 17.77
C GLU A 48 -14.21 15.17 17.17
N VAL A 49 -13.10 15.21 16.42
CA VAL A 49 -12.58 14.06 15.69
C VAL A 49 -11.12 13.80 16.09
N PRO A 50 -10.85 12.80 16.93
CA PRO A 50 -9.49 12.45 17.35
C PRO A 50 -8.67 11.82 16.21
N PHE A 51 -7.35 12.02 16.23
CA PHE A 51 -6.44 11.44 15.25
C PHE A 51 -6.57 9.92 15.10
N ASP A 52 -6.69 9.18 16.21
CA ASP A 52 -6.86 7.72 16.22
C ASP A 52 -8.07 7.26 15.40
N ARG A 53 -9.13 8.07 15.37
CA ARG A 53 -10.33 7.78 14.58
C ARG A 53 -10.06 7.91 13.09
N CYS A 54 -9.23 8.88 12.68
CA CYS A 54 -8.80 9.01 11.29
C CYS A 54 -7.89 7.86 10.88
N LEU A 55 -6.99 7.44 11.76
CA LEU A 55 -6.12 6.29 11.53
C LEU A 55 -6.91 5.01 11.34
N ALA A 56 -7.88 4.73 12.21
CA ALA A 56 -8.78 3.59 12.07
C ALA A 56 -9.57 3.65 10.76
N TYR A 57 -10.14 4.82 10.44
CA TYR A 57 -10.89 5.02 9.20
C TYR A 57 -10.02 4.80 7.95
N ALA A 58 -8.79 5.33 7.93
CA ALA A 58 -7.84 5.10 6.86
C ALA A 58 -7.44 3.62 6.75
N GLY A 59 -7.19 2.94 7.88
CA GLY A 59 -6.88 1.52 7.92
C GLY A 59 -8.00 0.63 7.38
N GLU A 60 -9.25 1.03 7.53
CA GLU A 60 -10.41 0.29 7.02
C GLU A 60 -10.74 0.60 5.55
N HIS A 61 -10.48 1.83 5.09
CA HIS A 61 -10.98 2.31 3.81
C HIS A 61 -9.89 2.62 2.78
N LEU A 62 -8.63 2.77 3.18
CA LEU A 62 -7.50 3.14 2.30
C LEU A 62 -6.40 2.06 2.23
N SER A 63 -6.48 1.01 3.05
CA SER A 63 -5.69 -0.19 2.84
C SER A 63 -6.18 -0.87 1.56
N ASP A 64 -5.49 -0.63 0.46
CA ASP A 64 -5.57 -1.54 -0.68
C ASP A 64 -4.77 -2.82 -0.32
N ASP A 65 -4.96 -3.92 -1.06
CA ASP A 65 -4.25 -5.21 -0.86
C ASP A 65 -2.71 -5.10 -0.89
N ASP A 66 -2.17 -3.93 -1.21
CA ASP A 66 -0.75 -3.59 -1.19
C ASP A 66 -0.36 -3.08 0.21
N GLU A 67 -0.06 -4.03 1.10
CA GLU A 67 0.35 -3.86 2.51
C GLU A 67 1.55 -2.91 2.75
N SER A 68 2.14 -2.34 1.71
CA SER A 68 3.34 -1.49 1.77
C SER A 68 3.10 -0.15 2.50
N TRP A 69 1.85 0.33 2.60
CA TRP A 69 1.53 1.67 3.09
C TRP A 69 0.42 1.71 4.15
N VAL A 70 0.57 0.94 5.23
CA VAL A 70 -0.48 0.88 6.26
C VAL A 70 -0.43 2.08 7.22
N GLY A 71 -1.55 2.82 7.28
CA GLY A 71 -2.02 3.59 8.43
C GLY A 71 -1.27 4.88 8.78
N MET A 72 -0.02 4.78 9.23
CA MET A 72 0.71 5.91 9.83
C MET A 72 1.05 6.98 8.80
N ASP A 73 1.40 6.58 7.58
CA ASP A 73 1.81 7.54 6.56
C ASP A 73 0.63 8.19 5.82
N CYS A 74 -0.62 7.79 6.09
CA CYS A 74 -1.80 8.21 5.29
C CYS A 74 -2.63 9.31 5.95
N CYS A 75 -2.34 9.66 7.21
CA CYS A 75 -3.08 10.65 7.98
C CYS A 75 -2.10 11.67 8.55
N HIS A 76 -2.39 12.96 8.43
CA HIS A 76 -1.65 14.02 9.11
C HIS A 76 -2.61 15.04 9.71
N GLU A 77 -2.25 15.57 10.87
CA GLU A 77 -2.90 16.68 11.53
C GLU A 77 -2.04 17.93 11.38
N ILE A 78 -2.59 18.99 10.79
CA ILE A 78 -1.85 20.19 10.44
C ILE A 78 -2.54 21.46 10.95
N SER A 79 -1.72 22.47 11.24
CA SER A 79 -2.18 23.86 11.32
C SER A 79 -1.53 24.65 10.20
N ALA A 80 -2.35 25.08 9.24
CA ALA A 80 -1.90 26.03 8.21
C ALA A 80 -1.65 27.44 8.76
N ARG A 81 -2.21 27.76 9.95
CA ARG A 81 -2.03 29.06 10.61
C ARG A 81 -0.66 29.14 11.27
N GLU A 82 -0.29 28.09 12.00
CA GLU A 82 0.96 28.01 12.78
C GLU A 82 2.09 27.32 12.00
N ASP A 83 1.87 26.99 10.73
CA ASP A 83 2.82 26.29 9.84
C ASP A 83 3.34 24.96 10.43
N SER A 84 2.45 24.23 11.10
CA SER A 84 2.77 22.98 11.78
C SER A 84 2.28 21.77 10.98
N GLY A 85 3.15 20.78 10.80
CA GLY A 85 2.86 19.50 10.13
C GLY A 85 2.78 19.56 8.59
N VAL A 86 2.89 20.75 8.00
CA VAL A 86 2.77 20.96 6.54
C VAL A 86 3.95 20.35 5.79
N ASP A 87 5.18 20.60 6.23
CA ASP A 87 6.39 20.06 5.60
C ASP A 87 6.42 18.53 5.62
N GLU A 88 6.08 17.93 6.76
CA GLU A 88 6.04 16.48 6.92
C GLU A 88 5.02 15.84 5.97
N LEU A 89 3.82 16.43 5.89
CA LEU A 89 2.77 16.02 4.96
C LEU A 89 3.28 15.98 3.52
N PHE A 90 3.91 17.06 3.05
CA PHE A 90 4.41 17.13 1.68
C PHE A 90 5.58 16.18 1.43
N GLN A 91 6.49 16.00 2.40
CA GLN A 91 7.60 15.06 2.28
C GLN A 91 7.11 13.61 2.18
N VAL A 92 6.13 13.23 2.99
CA VAL A 92 5.51 11.89 2.97
C VAL A 92 4.79 11.65 1.64
N ILE A 93 4.00 12.62 1.17
CA ILE A 93 3.33 12.52 -0.14
C ILE A 93 4.34 12.41 -1.28
N ALA A 94 5.39 13.22 -1.29
CA ALA A 94 6.41 13.19 -2.33
C ALA A 94 7.13 11.84 -2.39
N ARG A 95 7.48 11.28 -1.23
CA ARG A 95 8.08 9.95 -1.12
C ARG A 95 7.16 8.87 -1.68
N LYS A 96 5.89 8.88 -1.27
CA LYS A 96 4.83 8.00 -1.78
C LYS A 96 4.69 8.04 -3.30
N LEU A 97 4.71 9.23 -3.89
CA LEU A 97 4.62 9.40 -5.34
C LEU A 97 5.83 8.80 -6.07
N ILE A 98 7.03 8.94 -5.52
CA ILE A 98 8.25 8.37 -6.11
C ILE A 98 8.22 6.85 -6.07
N GLU A 99 7.89 6.28 -4.92
CA GLU A 99 7.83 4.83 -4.72
C GLU A 99 6.74 4.20 -5.60
N ARG A 100 5.54 4.79 -5.64
CA ARG A 100 4.47 4.29 -6.52
C ARG A 100 4.85 4.34 -8.00
N ARG A 101 5.58 5.39 -8.41
CA ARG A 101 6.10 5.49 -9.79
C ARG A 101 7.13 4.39 -10.07
N ALA A 102 8.01 4.09 -9.11
CA ALA A 102 8.98 3.01 -9.24
C ALA A 102 8.31 1.65 -9.38
N ASP A 103 7.23 1.39 -8.64
CA ASP A 103 6.46 0.14 -8.74
C ASP A 103 5.76 0.00 -10.08
N ILE A 104 5.13 1.07 -10.58
CA ILE A 104 4.51 1.07 -11.91
C ILE A 104 5.57 0.82 -13.00
N GLU A 105 6.74 1.43 -12.89
CA GLU A 105 7.83 1.24 -13.85
C GLU A 105 8.42 -0.17 -13.78
N ARG A 106 8.60 -0.72 -12.57
CA ARG A 106 9.02 -2.11 -12.34
C ARG A 106 8.00 -3.07 -12.94
N GLN A 107 6.71 -2.87 -12.70
CA GLN A 107 5.65 -3.70 -13.27
C GLN A 107 5.63 -3.63 -14.80
N ARG A 108 5.94 -2.48 -15.41
CA ARG A 108 6.04 -2.34 -16.87
C ARG A 108 7.28 -3.04 -17.45
N LEU A 109 8.43 -2.93 -16.77
CA LEU A 109 9.69 -3.53 -17.21
C LEU A 109 9.68 -5.06 -17.04
N TYR A 110 9.12 -5.58 -15.94
CA TYR A 110 9.08 -7.02 -15.65
C TYR A 110 7.78 -7.71 -16.10
N GLY A 111 6.73 -6.96 -16.44
CA GLY A 111 5.43 -7.50 -16.87
C GLY A 111 5.36 -7.97 -18.34
N ILE A 112 6.50 -8.00 -19.06
CA ILE A 112 6.61 -8.51 -20.44
C ILE A 112 7.34 -9.88 -20.49
N GLU A 113 7.98 -10.35 -19.42
CA GLU A 113 8.59 -11.70 -19.37
C GLU A 113 7.64 -12.73 -18.73
N GLY A 114 6.47 -12.91 -19.33
CA GLY A 114 5.44 -13.84 -18.86
C GLY A 114 4.77 -14.71 -19.93
N SER A 115 5.38 -14.82 -21.13
CA SER A 115 4.88 -15.71 -22.18
C SER A 115 6.02 -16.44 -22.91
N GLU A 116 6.79 -17.24 -22.20
CA GLU A 116 7.58 -18.32 -22.80
C GLU A 116 7.83 -19.44 -21.78
N TYR A 117 6.76 -20.17 -21.45
CA TYR A 117 6.86 -21.54 -20.95
C TYR A 117 6.00 -22.43 -21.86
N ASP A 118 6.37 -22.48 -23.14
CA ASP A 118 5.82 -23.46 -24.05
C ASP A 118 6.43 -24.84 -23.77
N GLU A 119 5.54 -25.78 -23.46
CA GLU A 119 5.44 -27.05 -24.18
C GLU A 119 6.69 -27.93 -24.32
N ALA A 120 7.07 -28.61 -23.23
CA ALA A 120 7.73 -29.91 -23.32
C ALA A 120 7.50 -30.74 -22.06
N THR A 121 6.41 -31.54 -22.05
CA THR A 121 6.39 -32.97 -21.69
C THR A 121 4.95 -33.43 -21.46
N ARG A 122 4.24 -33.72 -22.54
CA ARG A 122 3.27 -34.83 -22.56
C ARG A 122 4.05 -36.11 -22.87
N SER A 123 4.37 -36.88 -21.83
CA SER A 123 4.52 -38.34 -21.87
C SER A 123 4.55 -38.79 -20.40
N ASP A 124 3.46 -39.33 -19.90
CA ASP A 124 3.24 -40.77 -19.84
C ASP A 124 4.35 -41.50 -19.07
N GLY A 125 3.97 -42.17 -17.98
CA GLY A 125 4.91 -42.94 -17.16
C GLY A 125 4.54 -42.92 -15.69
N SER A 126 3.56 -43.73 -15.31
CA SER A 126 3.38 -44.22 -13.96
C SER A 126 4.68 -44.84 -13.44
N ILE A 127 5.24 -44.34 -12.34
CA ILE A 127 6.36 -45.00 -11.66
C ILE A 127 6.00 -45.21 -10.19
N GLN A 128 5.72 -46.47 -9.88
CA GLN A 128 5.64 -47.02 -8.54
C GLN A 128 7.02 -46.94 -7.88
N LEU A 129 7.05 -46.44 -6.65
CA LEU A 129 8.22 -46.50 -5.78
C LEU A 129 8.31 -47.92 -5.19
N ASN A 130 9.39 -48.64 -5.47
CA ASN A 130 9.95 -49.55 -4.48
C ASN A 130 11.47 -49.70 -4.63
N ALA A 131 12.14 -49.50 -3.51
CA ALA A 131 13.58 -49.59 -3.35
C ALA A 131 14.05 -51.05 -3.27
N GLY A 132 15.22 -51.32 -3.85
CA GLY A 132 15.99 -52.54 -3.67
C GLY A 132 17.45 -52.30 -4.11
N PRO A 133 18.47 -52.72 -3.34
CA PRO A 133 19.88 -52.35 -3.56
C PRO A 133 20.68 -53.44 -4.27
N THR A 134 21.73 -53.03 -5.03
CA THR A 134 23.01 -53.72 -5.41
C THR A 134 23.50 -53.05 -6.71
N GLU A 135 24.77 -52.89 -7.08
CA GLU A 135 26.09 -53.33 -6.64
C GLU A 135 27.16 -52.48 -7.36
N CYS A 136 28.37 -52.44 -6.82
CA CYS A 136 29.53 -51.68 -7.29
C CYS A 136 30.21 -52.27 -8.55
N LYS A 137 30.81 -51.41 -9.38
CA LYS A 137 32.04 -51.54 -10.23
C LYS A 137 31.97 -50.46 -11.32
N GLY A 138 32.97 -49.69 -11.75
CA GLY A 138 34.42 -49.65 -11.59
C GLY A 138 35.04 -49.15 -12.92
N GLY A 139 35.94 -48.16 -12.87
CA GLY A 139 36.85 -47.74 -13.97
C GLY A 139 36.26 -46.79 -15.02
N ALA A 140 36.98 -45.85 -15.64
CA ALA A 140 38.39 -45.46 -15.58
C ALA A 140 38.50 -43.99 -16.04
N CYS A 141 39.39 -43.22 -15.41
CA CYS A 141 39.76 -41.88 -15.85
C CYS A 141 40.98 -42.01 -16.79
N ALA A 142 40.90 -41.45 -17.98
CA ALA A 142 42.05 -41.30 -18.88
C ALA A 142 42.32 -39.80 -19.08
N CYS A 143 43.60 -39.48 -19.02
CA CYS A 143 44.23 -38.16 -18.92
C CYS A 143 44.01 -37.24 -20.12
#